data_AF-A0A2M6U918-F1
#
_entry.id   AF-A0A2M6U918-F1
#
_cell.length_a   1.000
_cell.length_b   1.000
_cell.length_c   1.000
_cell.angle_alpha   90.00
_cell.angle_beta   90.00
_cell.angle_gamma   90.00
#
_symmetry.space_group_name_H-M   'P 1'
#
loop_
_entity.id
_entity.type
_entity.pdbx_description
1 polymer ?
#
loop_
_entity_poly.entity_id
_entity_poly.type
_entity_poly.pdbx_seq_one_letter_code
_entity_poly.pdbx_strand_id
1 'polypeptide(L)' 'MELKAGDVVMLKSGGQPLTVAEVKQDEALCLWMGMEGDLFRETLPLAVLVQVEEEEDEDEDDDDDEE' A
#
# COMPACT_ATOMS: atom_id res chain seq x y z
N MET A 1 3.57 12.19 -0.11
CA MET A 1 4.08 11.36 1.00
C MET A 1 5.33 10.64 0.51
N GLU A 2 6.33 10.47 1.36
CA GLU A 2 7.52 9.66 1.03
C GLU A 2 7.17 8.20 1.35
N LEU A 3 7.32 7.31 0.37
CA LEU A 3 6.99 5.89 0.54
C LEU A 3 7.99 5.22 1.49
N LYS A 4 7.50 4.31 2.32
CA LYS A 4 8.33 3.46 3.20
C LYS A 4 8.00 1.99 3.04
N ALA A 5 8.89 1.13 3.52
CA ALA A 5 8.64 -0.30 3.61
C ALA A 5 7.38 -0.55 4.46
N GLY A 6 6.50 -1.43 3.96
CA GLY A 6 5.20 -1.75 4.55
C GLY A 6 4.02 -1.01 3.92
N ASP A 7 4.24 0.13 3.24
CA ASP A 7 3.16 0.85 2.60
C ASP A 7 2.51 0.00 1.48
N VAL A 8 1.19 0.14 1.34
CA VAL A 8 0.44 -0.42 0.22
C VAL A 8 0.34 0.63 -0.88
N VAL A 9 0.70 0.24 -2.10
CA VAL A 9 0.72 1.11 -3.28
C VAL A 9 0.01 0.43 -4.44
N MET A 10 -0.37 1.22 -5.43
CA MET A 10 -0.87 0.75 -6.72
C MET A 10 -0.14 1.47 -7.84
N LEU A 11 -0.07 0.84 -9.03
CA LEU A 11 0.34 1.57 -10.23
C LEU A 11 -0.69 2.66 -10.54
N LYS A 12 -0.21 3.82 -11.01
CA LYS A 12 -1.09 4.92 -11.47
C LYS A 12 -2.00 4.53 -12.64
N SER A 13 -1.64 3.49 -13.38
CA SER A 13 -2.49 2.87 -14.41
C SER A 13 -3.64 2.01 -13.83
N GLY A 14 -3.71 1.87 -12.50
CA GLY A 14 -4.56 0.90 -11.81
C GLY A 14 -3.91 -0.49 -11.72
N GLY A 15 -4.64 -1.46 -11.18
CA GLY A 15 -4.19 -2.85 -11.04
C GLY A 15 -4.46 -3.40 -9.64
N GLN A 16 -3.70 -4.43 -9.28
CA GLN A 16 -3.72 -4.97 -7.92
C GLN A 16 -2.83 -4.14 -6.98
N PRO A 17 -3.16 -4.08 -5.69
CA PRO A 17 -2.28 -3.47 -4.70
C PRO A 17 -0.97 -4.26 -4.56
N LEU A 18 0.11 -3.52 -4.29
CA LEU A 18 1.45 -4.03 -4.08
C LEU A 18 1.94 -3.55 -2.71
N THR A 19 2.77 -4.34 -2.04
CA THR A 19 3.42 -3.94 -0.79
C THR A 19 4.84 -3.49 -1.07
N VAL A 20 5.21 -2.31 -0.56
CA VAL A 20 6.58 -1.80 -0.64
C VAL A 20 7.47 -2.61 0.30
N ALA A 21 8.44 -3.34 -0.25
CA ALA A 21 9.43 -4.10 0.51
C ALA A 21 10.59 -3.21 0.97
N GLU A 22 11.01 -2.30 0.10
CA GLU A 22 12.19 -1.45 0.29
C GLU A 22 12.07 -0.24 -0.64
N VAL A 23 12.58 0.92 -0.22
CA VAL A 23 12.69 2.12 -1.05
C VAL A 23 14.17 2.47 -1.20
N LYS A 24 14.61 2.68 -2.45
CA LYS A 24 15.97 3.06 -2.80
C LYS A 24 15.93 4.19 -3.81
N GLN A 25 16.31 5.39 -3.37
CA GLN A 25 16.33 6.59 -4.21
C GLN A 25 14.96 6.84 -4.87
N ASP A 26 14.88 6.71 -6.19
CA ASP A 26 13.67 6.95 -7.00
C ASP A 26 12.92 5.66 -7.39
N GLU A 27 13.27 4.53 -6.77
CA GLU A 27 12.66 3.22 -7.01
C GLU A 27 12.21 2.57 -5.70
N ALA A 28 11.18 1.72 -5.80
CA ALA A 28 10.71 0.85 -4.74
C ALA A 28 10.74 -0.60 -5.22
N LEU A 29 11.23 -1.51 -4.37
CA LEU A 29 11.01 -2.94 -4.55
C LEU A 29 9.61 -3.27 -4.02
N CYS A 30 8.73 -3.76 -4.88
CA CYS A 30 7.36 -4.12 -4.55
C CYS A 30 7.15 -5.64 -4.57
N LEU A 31 6.26 -6.12 -3.70
CA LEU A 31 5.83 -7.50 -3.56
C LEU A 31 4.33 -7.60 -3.79
N TRP A 32 3.86 -8.67 -4.44
CA TRP A 32 2.44 -8.99 -4.50
C TRP A 32 2.22 -10.48 -4.76
N MET A 33 1.03 -10.96 -4.42
CA MET A 33 0.60 -12.32 -4.74
C MET A 33 -0.13 -12.30 -6.08
N GLY A 34 0.30 -13.14 -7.02
CA GLY A 34 -0.44 -13.37 -8.25
C GLY A 34 -1.73 -14.15 -8.00
N MET A 35 -2.60 -14.18 -9.01
CA MET A 35 -3.90 -14.86 -8.92
C MET A 35 -3.79 -16.37 -8.62
N GLU A 36 -2.68 -17.00 -9.02
CA GLU A 36 -2.41 -18.43 -8.80
C GLU A 36 -1.68 -18.70 -7.47
N GLY A 37 -1.42 -17.66 -6.66
CA GLY A 37 -0.73 -17.76 -5.37
C GLY A 37 0.78 -17.66 -5.46
N ASP A 38 1.35 -17.35 -6.63
CA ASP A 38 2.78 -17.08 -6.78
C ASP A 38 3.17 -15.73 -6.17
N LEU A 39 4.32 -15.68 -5.51
CA LEU A 39 4.87 -14.43 -4.98
C LEU A 39 5.73 -13.74 -6.04
N PHE A 40 5.30 -12.54 -6.46
CA PHE A 40 6.04 -11.69 -7.39
C PHE A 40 6.82 -10.59 -6.67
N ARG A 41 7.91 -10.17 -7.32
CA ARG A 41 8.84 -9.14 -6.86
C ARG A 41 9.27 -8.31 -8.05
N GLU A 42 9.11 -7.00 -7.98
CA GLU A 42 9.54 -6.10 -9.05
C GLU A 42 9.98 -4.75 -8.51
N THR A 43 11.06 -4.21 -9.07
CA THR A 43 11.53 -2.86 -8.79
C THR A 43 10.81 -1.89 -9.72
N LEU A 44 10.07 -0.95 -9.14
CA LEU A 44 9.23 0.00 -9.85
C LEU A 44 9.64 1.44 -9.53
N PRO A 45 9.65 2.36 -10.51
CA PRO A 45 9.90 3.78 -10.24
C PRO A 45 8.82 4.38 -9.33
N LEU A 46 9.21 5.20 -8.34
CA LEU A 46 8.24 5.88 -7.47
C LEU A 46 7.26 6.75 -8.28
N ALA A 47 7.71 7.27 -9.43
CA ALA A 47 6.90 8.07 -10.34
C ALA A 47 5.65 7.35 -10.87
N VAL A 48 5.63 6.01 -10.89
CA VAL A 48 4.48 5.23 -11.38
C VAL A 48 3.58 4.72 -10.25
N LEU A 49 3.94 4.95 -8.99
CA LEU A 49 3.21 4.45 -7.83
C LEU A 49 2.31 5.55 -7.22
N VAL A 50 1.19 5.11 -6.67
CA VAL A 50 0.32 5.91 -5.79
C VAL A 50 0.08 5.12 -4.52
N GLN A 51 0.19 5.77 -3.36
CA GLN A 51 -0.10 5.16 -2.08
C GLN A 51 -1.61 4.92 -1.97
N VAL A 52 -1.99 3.74 -1.50
CA VAL A 52 -3.38 3.42 -1.17
C VAL A 52 -3.55 3.80 0.30
N GLU A 53 -4.44 4.75 0.58
CA GLU A 53 -4.83 5.07 1.94
C GLU A 53 -5.69 3.91 2.46
N GLU A 54 -5.29 3.31 3.58
CA GLU A 54 -6.21 2.48 4.34
C GLU A 54 -7.26 3.46 4.88
N GLU A 55 -8.52 3.27 4.49
CA GLU A 55 -9.62 3.94 5.18
C GLU A 55 -9.53 3.44 6.63
N GLU A 56 -8.94 4.27 7.50
CA GLU A 56 -9.04 4.07 8.93
C GLU A 56 -10.55 4.05 9.18
N ASP A 57 -11.12 2.87 9.46
CA ASP A 57 -12.47 2.77 10.02
C ASP A 57 -12.44 3.70 11.24
N GLU A 58 -12.98 4.92 11.07
CA GLU A 58 -13.21 5.85 12.16
C GLU A 58 -14.15 5.09 13.11
N ASP A 59 -13.59 4.46 14.14
CA ASP A 59 -14.34 3.90 15.25
C ASP A 59 -15.31 5.00 15.70
N GLU A 60 -16.59 4.87 15.36
CA GLU A 60 -17.65 5.70 15.88
C GLU A 60 -17.66 5.50 17.40
N ASP A 61 -16.95 6.37 18.12
CA ASP A 61 -17.13 6.65 19.54
C ASP A 61 -18.59 7.07 19.74
N ASP A 62 -19.51 6.11 19.85
CA ASP A 62 -20.86 6.33 20.34
C ASP A 62 -20.78 6.28 21.88
N ASP A 63 -20.54 7.47 22.44
CA ASP A 63 -20.89 7.85 23.81
C ASP A 63 -22.34 7.40 24.11
N ASP A 64 -22.53 6.32 24.88
CA ASP A 64 -23.79 6.07 25.59
C ASP A 64 -23.50 6.08 27.11
N ASP A 65 -23.48 7.31 27.59
CA ASP A 65 -24.16 7.85 28.77
C ASP A 65 -23.97 7.21 30.16
N GLU A 66 -23.75 8.13 31.10
CA GLU A 66 -23.67 7.99 32.55
C GLU A 66 -25.00 7.50 33.16
N GLU A 67 -25.05 6.35 33.88
CA GLU A 67 -25.59 6.12 35.25
C GLU A 67 -25.71 4.62 35.62
#